data_AF-A0AAV5K0D1-F1
#
_entry.id   AF-A0AAV5K0D1-F1
#
_cell.length_a   1.000
_cell.length_b   1.000
_cell.length_c   1.000
_cell.angle_alpha   90.00
_cell.angle_beta   90.00
_cell.angle_gamma   90.00
#
_symmetry.space_group_name_H-M   'P 1'
#
loop_
_entity.id
_entity.type
_entity.pdbx_description
1 polymer ?
#
loop_
_entity_poly.entity_id
_entity_poly.type
_entity_poly.pdbx_seq_one_letter_code
_entity_poly.pdbx_strand_id
1 'polypeptide(L)'
;MSKRVLFLLLCLNVVSYLVIAEPQTCPADLGRKCTDDSGEWEGEFFPGIPKIKYEGPPSKNPLAYKWYNAEEVILGKKMKDWLRFSVAFWHTFRGTGVDPFGAPTKYWPWEDGTNSLAMAKRRMRANFEFINKLGVDRWCFHDRDIAPDGKTLEVVKFNI
;
A
#
# COMPACT_ATOMS: atom_id res chain seq x y z
N MET A 1 -19.56 -35.35 -39.07
CA MET A 1 -18.67 -34.51 -38.23
C MET A 1 -18.45 -35.22 -36.90
N SER A 2 -17.24 -35.71 -36.65
CA SER A 2 -16.95 -36.71 -35.61
C SER A 2 -17.05 -36.13 -34.20
N LYS A 3 -17.72 -36.84 -33.28
CA LYS A 3 -17.81 -36.52 -31.84
C LYS A 3 -16.46 -36.23 -31.18
N ARG A 4 -15.35 -36.70 -31.77
CA ARG A 4 -13.98 -36.41 -31.36
C ARG A 4 -13.57 -34.95 -31.54
N VAL A 5 -14.06 -34.27 -32.58
CA VAL A 5 -13.74 -32.86 -32.86
C VAL A 5 -14.48 -31.93 -31.88
N LEU A 6 -15.73 -32.27 -31.53
CA LEU A 6 -16.51 -31.52 -30.54
C LEU A 6 -15.93 -31.66 -29.12
N PHE A 7 -15.41 -32.83 -28.76
CA PHE A 7 -14.75 -33.06 -27.48
C PHE A 7 -13.42 -32.30 -27.37
N LEU A 8 -12.62 -32.27 -28.45
CA LEU A 8 -11.40 -31.46 -28.54
C LEU A 8 -11.68 -29.96 -28.41
N LEU A 9 -12.74 -29.44 -29.02
CA LEU A 9 -13.16 -28.05 -28.90
C LEU A 9 -13.70 -27.70 -27.50
N LEU A 10 -14.35 -28.65 -26.82
CA LEU A 10 -14.76 -28.48 -25.41
C LEU A 10 -13.53 -28.48 -24.48
N CYS A 11 -12.56 -29.38 -24.69
CA CYS A 11 -11.31 -29.37 -23.93
C CYS A 11 -10.51 -28.08 -24.14
N LEU A 12 -10.43 -27.58 -25.38
CA LEU A 12 -9.76 -26.30 -25.70
C LEU A 12 -10.42 -25.11 -25.00
N ASN A 13 -11.76 -25.07 -24.90
CA ASN A 13 -12.46 -24.05 -24.13
C ASN A 13 -12.22 -24.16 -22.62
N VAL A 14 -12.11 -25.38 -22.08
CA VAL A 14 -11.78 -25.60 -20.65
C VAL A 14 -10.34 -25.18 -20.35
N VAL A 15 -9.40 -25.37 -21.27
CA VAL A 15 -7.99 -24.93 -21.09
C VAL A 15 -7.85 -23.40 -21.19
N SER A 16 -8.69 -22.70 -21.96
CA SER A 16 -8.66 -21.24 -22.02
C SER A 16 -9.25 -20.53 -20.78
N TYR A 17 -9.86 -21.26 -19.84
CA TYR A 17 -10.26 -20.72 -18.53
C TYR A 17 -9.18 -20.84 -17.44
N LEU A 18 -8.00 -21.38 -17.74
CA LEU A 18 -6.94 -21.63 -16.76
C LEU A 18 -5.89 -20.52 -16.62
N VAL A 19 -6.12 -19.32 -17.17
CA VAL A 19 -5.18 -18.19 -17.01
C VAL A 19 -5.93 -16.90 -16.71
N ILE A 20 -6.50 -16.78 -15.51
CA ILE A 20 -6.67 -15.48 -14.85
C ILE A 20 -6.40 -15.67 -13.35
N ALA A 21 -5.21 -15.25 -12.91
CA ALA A 21 -4.97 -14.42 -11.73
C ALA A 21 -3.46 -14.41 -11.39
N GLU A 22 -2.66 -13.57 -12.05
CA GLU A 22 -1.43 -13.08 -11.43
C GLU A 22 -1.77 -11.90 -10.50
N PRO A 23 -1.00 -11.63 -9.43
CA PRO A 23 -0.15 -12.53 -8.64
C PRO A 23 -0.49 -12.47 -7.13
N GLN A 24 -0.04 -13.48 -6.36
CA GLN A 24 0.01 -13.40 -4.90
C GLN A 24 0.84 -12.18 -4.48
N THR A 25 0.22 -11.20 -3.83
CA THR A 25 0.92 -10.01 -3.33
C THR A 25 1.51 -10.28 -1.93
N CYS A 26 2.67 -10.92 -1.89
CA CYS A 26 3.73 -10.69 -0.90
C CYS A 26 5.06 -11.16 -1.50
N PRO A 27 6.24 -10.57 -1.23
CA PRO A 27 6.56 -9.52 -0.24
C PRO A 27 7.39 -8.36 -0.82
N ALA A 28 7.74 -7.39 0.03
CA ALA A 28 8.77 -6.39 -0.24
C ALA A 28 10.21 -6.90 0.05
N ASP A 29 10.41 -8.21 0.20
CA ASP A 29 11.73 -8.87 0.20
C ASP A 29 11.63 -10.23 -0.52
N LEU A 30 12.55 -10.49 -1.43
CA LEU A 30 12.54 -11.54 -2.46
C LEU A 30 12.89 -12.92 -1.86
N GLY A 31 12.10 -13.43 -0.92
CA GLY A 31 12.35 -14.80 -0.41
C GLY A 31 11.41 -15.35 0.67
N ARG A 32 10.49 -14.57 1.23
CA ARG A 32 9.60 -15.06 2.30
C ARG A 32 8.19 -15.29 1.77
N LYS A 33 7.57 -16.41 2.17
CA LYS A 33 6.13 -16.62 1.94
C LYS A 33 5.36 -15.57 2.74
N CYS A 34 4.18 -15.15 2.25
CA CYS A 34 3.21 -14.47 3.11
C CYS A 34 3.11 -15.29 4.40
N THR A 35 3.58 -14.75 5.52
CA THR A 35 3.43 -15.41 6.81
C THR A 35 1.93 -15.64 7.03
N ASP A 36 1.65 -16.75 7.71
CA ASP A 36 0.31 -17.23 8.01
C ASP A 36 -0.59 -16.18 8.68
N ASP A 37 -1.86 -16.52 8.87
CA ASP A 37 -2.90 -15.66 9.45
C ASP A 37 -2.57 -15.14 10.88
N SER A 38 -1.39 -15.44 11.44
CA SER A 38 -0.85 -14.85 12.67
C SER A 38 -0.77 -13.32 12.61
N GLY A 39 -0.70 -12.75 11.41
CA GLY A 39 -0.64 -11.30 11.21
C GLY A 39 0.71 -10.70 11.62
N GLU A 40 1.75 -11.51 11.83
CA GLU A 40 3.12 -11.06 12.05
C GLU A 40 3.82 -10.82 10.71
N TRP A 41 4.33 -9.61 10.50
CA TRP A 41 5.06 -9.23 9.28
C TRP A 41 6.53 -9.07 9.61
N GLU A 42 7.40 -9.84 8.93
CA GLU A 42 8.84 -9.73 9.06
C GLU A 42 9.45 -9.09 7.81
N GLY A 43 9.83 -7.81 7.90
CA GLY A 43 10.55 -7.08 6.84
C GLY A 43 10.14 -5.62 6.74
N GLU A 44 10.79 -4.89 5.84
CA GLU A 44 10.43 -3.51 5.46
C GLU A 44 9.55 -3.50 4.22
N PHE A 45 8.56 -2.62 4.15
CA PHE A 45 7.77 -2.35 2.94
C PHE A 45 8.50 -1.47 1.94
N PHE A 46 9.47 -0.67 2.40
CA PHE A 46 10.27 0.24 1.56
C PHE A 46 11.77 -0.06 1.70
N PRO A 47 12.23 -1.28 1.35
CA PRO A 47 13.63 -1.66 1.50
C PRO A 47 14.55 -0.70 0.73
N GLY A 48 15.70 -0.39 1.31
CA GLY A 48 16.69 0.51 0.69
C GLY A 48 16.33 2.00 0.74
N ILE A 49 15.15 2.37 1.25
CA ILE A 49 14.78 3.77 1.49
C ILE A 49 15.11 4.11 2.96
N PRO A 50 16.16 4.91 3.21
CA PRO A 50 16.44 5.36 4.58
C PRO A 50 15.43 6.42 5.02
N LYS A 51 15.47 6.79 6.30
CA LYS A 51 14.79 7.99 6.77
C LYS A 51 15.32 9.22 6.01
N ILE A 52 14.41 9.99 5.42
CA ILE A 52 14.71 11.16 4.61
C ILE A 52 15.26 12.26 5.51
N LYS A 53 16.46 12.75 5.17
CA LYS A 53 17.17 13.78 5.93
C LYS A 53 17.16 15.11 5.18
N TYR A 54 17.39 16.19 5.90
CA TYR A 54 17.68 17.48 5.30
C TYR A 54 19.14 17.56 4.87
N GLU A 55 19.39 17.96 3.62
CA GLU A 55 20.73 18.16 3.04
C GLU A 55 20.93 19.57 2.44
N GLY A 56 19.88 20.39 2.42
CA GLY A 56 19.92 21.78 1.94
C GLY A 56 19.81 21.97 0.41
N PRO A 57 19.65 23.22 -0.05
CA PRO A 57 19.35 23.55 -1.45
C PRO A 57 20.33 23.04 -2.52
N PRO A 58 21.65 22.96 -2.26
CA PRO A 58 22.61 22.46 -3.25
C PRO A 58 22.51 20.94 -3.50
N SER A 59 21.87 20.17 -2.60
CA SER A 59 21.84 18.71 -2.69
C SER A 59 21.21 18.23 -4.00
N LYS A 60 21.86 17.24 -4.62
CA LYS A 60 21.35 16.51 -5.79
C LYS A 60 20.74 15.16 -5.42
N ASN A 61 20.81 14.74 -4.15
CA ASN A 61 20.23 13.49 -3.70
C ASN A 61 18.71 13.56 -3.81
N PRO A 62 18.02 12.76 -4.64
CA PRO A 62 16.56 12.82 -4.77
C PRO A 62 15.85 12.46 -3.45
N LEU A 63 16.44 11.60 -2.61
CA LEU A 63 15.89 11.12 -1.34
C LEU A 63 16.35 11.94 -0.12
N ALA A 64 16.37 13.26 -0.28
CA ALA A 64 16.68 14.22 0.78
C ALA A 64 15.79 15.46 0.68
N TYR A 65 15.49 16.09 1.81
CA TYR A 65 14.87 17.41 1.85
C TYR A 65 15.91 18.49 1.53
N LYS A 66 15.55 19.41 0.63
CA LYS A 66 16.40 20.55 0.26
C LYS A 66 16.01 21.83 0.99
N TRP A 67 14.74 21.92 1.37
CA TRP A 67 14.16 23.12 1.99
C TRP A 67 13.46 22.84 3.31
N TYR A 68 12.95 21.61 3.49
CA TYR A 68 12.28 21.24 4.73
C TYR A 68 13.31 20.75 5.76
N ASN A 69 13.64 21.60 6.72
CA ASN A 69 14.38 21.23 7.92
C ASN A 69 13.42 21.30 9.12
N ALA A 70 12.95 20.14 9.59
CA ALA A 70 11.95 20.04 10.65
C ALA A 70 12.30 20.82 11.93
N GLU A 71 13.59 20.96 12.25
CA GLU A 71 14.09 21.62 13.46
C GLU A 71 14.49 23.09 13.26
N GLU A 72 14.47 23.60 12.01
CA GLU A 72 14.74 25.00 11.73
C GLU A 72 13.67 25.90 12.35
N VAL A 73 14.10 26.92 13.09
CA VAL A 73 13.24 27.87 13.78
C VAL A 73 12.98 29.06 12.88
N ILE A 74 11.72 29.25 12.48
CA ILE A 74 11.24 30.41 11.73
C ILE A 74 10.30 31.20 12.62
N LEU A 75 10.65 32.47 12.87
CA LEU A 75 9.84 33.39 13.68
C LEU A 75 9.44 32.79 15.05
N GLY A 76 10.39 32.10 15.70
CA GLY A 76 10.20 31.52 17.03
C GLY A 76 9.49 30.16 17.07
N LYS A 77 9.16 29.54 15.93
CA LYS A 77 8.53 28.20 15.87
C LYS A 77 9.25 27.31 14.86
N LYS A 78 9.39 26.01 15.16
CA LYS A 78 10.02 25.03 14.27
C LYS A 78 9.20 24.86 12.98
N MET A 79 9.85 24.64 11.84
CA MET A 79 9.16 24.42 10.56
C MET A 79 8.09 23.33 10.63
N LYS A 80 8.37 22.22 11.34
CA LYS A 80 7.40 21.12 11.49
C LYS A 80 6.09 21.57 12.17
N ASP A 81 6.18 22.50 13.11
CA ASP A 81 5.04 23.03 13.86
C ASP A 81 4.25 24.08 13.05
N TRP A 82 4.90 24.73 12.09
CA TRP A 82 4.25 25.58 11.10
C TRP A 82 3.49 24.76 10.06
N LEU A 83 4.19 23.84 9.41
CA LEU A 83 3.70 23.15 8.22
C LEU A 83 2.75 22.01 8.56
N ARG A 84 3.04 21.26 9.64
CA ARG A 84 2.19 20.18 10.16
C ARG A 84 1.75 19.21 9.06
N PHE A 85 2.72 18.80 8.22
CA PHE A 85 2.45 17.91 7.09
C PHE A 85 1.72 16.66 7.52
N SER A 86 0.82 16.17 6.67
CA SER A 86 0.03 14.97 6.90
C SER A 86 0.02 14.08 5.66
N VAL A 87 0.14 12.78 5.84
CA VAL A 87 0.00 11.80 4.76
C VAL A 87 -1.47 11.41 4.58
N ALA A 88 -2.01 11.58 3.38
CA ALA A 88 -3.36 11.13 3.04
C ALA A 88 -3.37 9.62 2.76
N PHE A 89 -4.02 8.84 3.62
CA PHE A 89 -3.97 7.38 3.56
C PHE A 89 -4.60 6.82 2.28
N TRP A 90 -5.75 7.36 1.86
CA TRP A 90 -6.48 6.91 0.65
C TRP A 90 -5.61 6.97 -0.61
N HIS A 91 -4.91 8.08 -0.85
CA HIS A 91 -4.05 8.18 -2.03
C HIS A 91 -2.77 7.36 -1.92
N THR A 92 -2.19 7.26 -0.71
CA THR A 92 -0.87 6.66 -0.51
C THR A 92 -0.91 5.13 -0.45
N PHE A 93 -1.90 4.57 0.26
CA PHE A 93 -1.95 3.13 0.55
C PHE A 93 -3.11 2.40 -0.12
N ARG A 94 -4.14 3.11 -0.61
CA ARG A 94 -5.29 2.51 -1.32
C ARG A 94 -5.32 2.84 -2.82
N GLY A 95 -4.67 3.92 -3.25
CA GLY A 95 -4.68 4.37 -4.65
C GLY A 95 -4.00 3.38 -5.59
N THR A 96 -4.74 2.85 -6.55
CA THR A 96 -4.25 1.83 -7.51
C THR A 96 -3.82 2.41 -8.87
N GLY A 97 -3.99 3.73 -9.06
CA GLY A 97 -3.73 4.40 -10.34
C GLY A 97 -4.80 4.14 -11.42
N VAL A 98 -5.93 3.54 -11.04
CA VAL A 98 -7.11 3.40 -11.90
C VAL A 98 -7.72 4.77 -12.21
N ASP A 99 -8.26 4.90 -13.41
CA ASP A 99 -9.03 6.08 -13.84
C ASP A 99 -10.29 5.65 -14.64
N PRO A 100 -11.20 6.57 -15.00
CA PRO A 100 -12.42 6.22 -15.73
C PRO A 100 -12.22 5.58 -17.12
N PHE A 101 -11.00 5.58 -17.64
CA PHE A 101 -10.64 5.14 -18.98
C PHE A 101 -9.66 3.95 -19.00
N GLY A 102 -9.17 3.50 -17.84
CA GLY A 102 -8.11 2.49 -17.76
C GLY A 102 -8.10 1.68 -16.46
N ALA A 103 -7.53 0.47 -16.54
CA ALA A 103 -7.40 -0.44 -15.41
C ALA A 103 -6.32 0.03 -14.40
N PRO A 104 -6.31 -0.52 -13.17
CA PRO A 104 -5.24 -0.30 -12.20
C PRO A 104 -3.83 -0.51 -12.78
N THR A 105 -2.88 0.32 -12.36
CA THR A 105 -1.46 0.24 -12.79
C THR A 105 -0.50 -0.02 -11.64
N LYS A 106 -0.96 0.09 -10.39
CA LYS A 106 -0.15 -0.13 -9.18
C LYS A 106 -0.62 -1.38 -8.45
N TYR A 107 0.33 -2.26 -8.17
CA TYR A 107 0.13 -3.47 -7.37
C TYR A 107 0.99 -3.36 -6.11
N TRP A 108 0.36 -3.12 -4.97
CA TRP A 108 1.06 -2.84 -3.73
C TRP A 108 1.44 -4.11 -2.98
N PRO A 109 2.63 -4.17 -2.34
CA PRO A 109 3.08 -5.33 -1.58
C PRO A 109 2.34 -5.49 -0.24
N TRP A 110 1.42 -4.60 0.12
CA TRP A 110 0.57 -4.69 1.32
C TRP A 110 -0.90 -5.02 1.00
N GLU A 111 -1.25 -5.14 -0.28
CA GLU A 111 -2.56 -5.65 -0.69
C GLU A 111 -2.48 -7.18 -0.84
N ASP A 112 -3.60 -7.89 -0.75
CA ASP A 112 -3.78 -9.31 -1.11
C ASP A 112 -5.05 -9.56 -1.94
N GLY A 113 -5.77 -8.48 -2.27
CA GLY A 113 -7.05 -8.50 -2.95
C GLY A 113 -8.25 -8.83 -2.06
N THR A 114 -8.08 -9.16 -0.78
CA THR A 114 -9.12 -9.81 0.05
C THR A 114 -9.98 -8.90 0.93
N ASN A 115 -9.90 -7.57 0.79
CA ASN A 115 -10.45 -6.56 1.73
C ASN A 115 -10.58 -7.03 3.20
N SER A 116 -9.57 -7.72 3.73
CA SER A 116 -9.65 -8.37 5.04
C SER A 116 -9.10 -7.47 6.16
N LEU A 117 -9.43 -7.79 7.42
CA LEU A 117 -8.82 -7.12 8.58
C LEU A 117 -7.30 -7.36 8.64
N ALA A 118 -6.82 -8.53 8.22
CA ALA A 118 -5.40 -8.83 8.14
C ALA A 118 -4.68 -7.88 7.16
N MET A 119 -5.25 -7.69 5.97
CA MET A 119 -4.73 -6.73 4.99
C MET A 119 -4.81 -5.29 5.49
N ALA A 120 -5.89 -4.91 6.16
CA ALA A 120 -6.01 -3.58 6.78
C ALA A 120 -4.88 -3.30 7.79
N LYS A 121 -4.58 -4.26 8.67
CA LYS A 121 -3.43 -4.18 9.60
C LYS A 121 -2.10 -4.09 8.86
N ARG A 122 -1.94 -4.80 7.74
CA ARG A 122 -0.73 -4.76 6.91
C ARG A 122 -0.51 -3.39 6.27
N ARG A 123 -1.55 -2.78 5.69
CA ARG A 123 -1.49 -1.38 5.20
C ARG A 123 -1.09 -0.41 6.29
N MET A 124 -1.62 -0.60 7.50
CA MET A 124 -1.31 0.27 8.63
C MET A 124 0.18 0.21 8.97
N ARG A 125 0.80 -0.99 8.95
CA ARG A 125 2.24 -1.13 9.14
C ARG A 125 3.05 -0.42 8.06
N ALA A 126 2.65 -0.56 6.79
CA ALA A 126 3.27 0.18 5.68
C ALA A 126 3.16 1.70 5.88
N ASN A 127 2.01 2.20 6.35
CA ASN A 127 1.81 3.62 6.68
C ASN A 127 2.76 4.10 7.77
N PHE A 128 2.86 3.38 8.89
CA PHE A 128 3.75 3.78 9.98
C PHE A 128 5.23 3.75 9.61
N GLU A 129 5.66 2.78 8.78
CA GLU A 129 7.01 2.77 8.23
C GLU A 129 7.25 4.00 7.33
N PHE A 130 6.32 4.28 6.42
CA PHE A 130 6.41 5.39 5.48
C PHE A 130 6.48 6.75 6.18
N ILE A 131 5.58 7.05 7.12
CA ILE A 131 5.58 8.32 7.84
C ILE A 131 6.83 8.48 8.72
N ASN A 132 7.34 7.39 9.32
CA ASN A 132 8.60 7.42 10.06
C ASN A 132 9.80 7.72 9.15
N LYS A 133 9.85 7.10 7.96
CA LYS A 133 10.88 7.37 6.95
C LYS A 133 10.79 8.81 6.42
N LEU A 134 9.60 9.39 6.27
CA LEU A 134 9.45 10.81 5.93
C LEU A 134 9.75 11.76 7.11
N GLY A 135 9.70 11.29 8.36
CA GLY A 135 9.78 12.17 9.53
C GLY A 135 8.55 13.05 9.72
N VAL A 136 7.38 12.53 9.34
CA VAL A 136 6.06 13.17 9.49
C VAL A 136 5.30 12.50 10.64
N ASP A 137 4.58 13.28 11.44
CA ASP A 137 3.88 12.83 12.66
C ASP A 137 2.35 12.80 12.51
N ARG A 138 1.81 13.15 11.33
CA ARG A 138 0.38 13.21 11.06
C ARG A 138 0.01 12.43 9.81
N TRP A 139 -1.21 11.92 9.83
CA TRP A 139 -1.84 11.25 8.70
C TRP A 139 -3.35 11.44 8.81
N CYS A 140 -4.04 11.33 7.68
CA CYS A 140 -5.49 11.46 7.57
C CYS A 140 -6.05 10.22 6.88
N PHE A 141 -7.27 9.82 7.27
CA PHE A 141 -7.94 8.64 6.73
C PHE A 141 -9.46 8.84 6.69
N HIS A 142 -10.12 8.12 5.79
CA HIS A 142 -11.53 7.74 5.92
C HIS A 142 -11.61 6.39 6.63
N ASP A 143 -12.72 6.12 7.31
CA ASP A 143 -12.97 4.84 7.99
C ASP A 143 -12.75 3.63 7.05
N ARG A 144 -13.22 3.72 5.80
CA ARG A 144 -13.08 2.65 4.78
C ARG A 144 -11.69 2.48 4.20
N ASP A 145 -10.79 3.43 4.45
CA ASP A 145 -9.40 3.28 4.06
C ASP A 145 -8.69 2.28 4.97
N ILE A 146 -8.99 2.34 6.27
CA ILE A 146 -8.26 1.66 7.34
C ILE A 146 -8.94 0.38 7.84
N ALA A 147 -10.23 0.20 7.55
CA ALA A 147 -10.98 -0.97 7.98
C ALA A 147 -11.91 -1.47 6.86
N PRO A 148 -12.11 -2.80 6.75
CA PRO A 148 -13.06 -3.35 5.80
C PRO A 148 -14.50 -3.04 6.21
N ASP A 149 -15.38 -3.06 5.22
CA ASP A 149 -16.81 -2.97 5.43
C ASP A 149 -17.37 -4.24 6.10
N GLY A 150 -18.64 -4.19 6.47
CA GLY A 150 -19.35 -5.29 7.10
C GLY A 150 -20.79 -5.32 6.62
N LYS A 151 -21.43 -6.48 6.73
CA LYS A 151 -22.85 -6.64 6.33
C LYS A 151 -23.82 -5.85 7.21
N THR A 152 -23.38 -5.46 8.40
CA THR A 152 -24.16 -4.67 9.36
C THR A 152 -23.31 -3.53 9.91
N LEU A 153 -23.97 -2.48 10.41
CA LEU A 153 -23.29 -1.37 11.08
C LEU A 153 -22.53 -1.82 12.34
N GLU A 154 -23.00 -2.87 13.01
CA GLU A 154 -22.32 -3.47 14.16
C GLU A 154 -20.96 -4.07 13.76
N VAL A 155 -20.92 -4.86 12.69
CA VAL A 155 -19.66 -5.43 12.16
C VAL A 155 -18.71 -4.32 11.70
N VAL A 156 -19.25 -3.29 11.04
CA VAL A 156 -18.47 -2.10 10.64
C VAL A 156 -17.79 -1.45 11.84
N LYS A 157 -18.52 -1.25 12.95
CA LYS A 157 -17.99 -0.62 14.17
C LYS A 157 -16.97 -1.51 14.88
N PHE A 158 -17.15 -2.83 14.82
CA PHE A 158 -16.20 -3.79 15.36
C PHE A 158 -14.86 -3.80 14.60
N ASN A 159 -14.91 -3.54 13.29
CA ASN A 159 -13.72 -3.57 12.43
C ASN A 159 -12.83 -2.33 12.54
N ILE A 160 -13.37 -1.19 13.00
CA ILE A 160 -12.67 0.10 13.15
C ILE A 160 -11.97 0.14 14.51
#